data_AF-A0A9P8IZB0-F1
#
_entry.id   AF-A0A9P8IZB0-F1
#
_cell.length_a   1.000
_cell.length_b   1.000
_cell.length_c   1.000
_cell.angle_alpha   90.00
_cell.angle_beta   90.00
_cell.angle_gamma   90.00
#
_symmetry.space_group_name_H-M   'P 1'
#
loop_
_entity.id
_entity.type
_entity.pdbx_description
1 polymer ?
#
loop_
_entity_poly.entity_id
_entity_poly.type
_entity_poly.pdbx_seq_one_letter_code
_entity_poly.pdbx_strand_id
1 'polypeptide(L)'
;HNLTARVVSMPCMEVFDAQDKDYRLSVIPDGIPTMSVEVMSTLGWEKYSHEQFGLNRFGASGAYKDVYKKFEFTPEGIASRAKKTVDFYKDVKPLRSPINRAFLQLI
;
A
#
# COMPACT_ATOMS: atom_id res chain seq x y z
N HIS A 1 -10.33 -8.75 14.40
CA HIS A 1 -10.51 -7.32 14.06
C HIS A 1 -11.82 -7.00 13.33
N ASN A 2 -12.62 -7.98 12.86
CA ASN A 2 -13.84 -7.74 12.07
C ASN A 2 -13.64 -6.77 10.88
N LEU A 3 -12.51 -6.94 10.18
CA LEU A 3 -12.15 -6.17 8.98
C LEU A 3 -12.13 -7.11 7.78
N THR A 4 -12.66 -6.64 6.65
CA THR A 4 -12.53 -7.30 5.36
C THR A 4 -11.43 -6.59 4.57
N ALA A 5 -10.47 -7.36 4.06
CA ALA A 5 -9.38 -6.83 3.26
C ALA A 5 -9.39 -7.46 1.86
N ARG A 6 -9.08 -6.65 0.84
CA ARG A 6 -8.78 -7.10 -0.53
C ARG A 6 -7.26 -7.08 -0.69
N VAL A 7 -6.69 -8.14 -1.27
CA VAL A 7 -5.26 -8.22 -1.58
C VAL A 7 -5.07 -7.96 -3.07
N VAL A 8 -4.11 -7.08 -3.39
CA VAL A 8 -3.66 -6.79 -4.76
C VAL A 8 -2.18 -7.15 -4.84
N SER A 9 -1.81 -7.87 -5.90
CA SER A 9 -0.41 -8.13 -6.25
C SER A 9 0.03 -7.12 -7.32
N MET A 10 1.18 -6.47 -7.11
CA MET A 10 1.73 -5.45 -8.02
C MET A 10 3.14 -5.86 -8.47
N PRO A 11 3.27 -6.80 -9.43
CA PRO A 11 4.57 -7.34 -9.82
C PRO A 11 5.43 -6.38 -10.66
N CYS A 12 4.83 -5.43 -11.37
CA CYS A 12 5.53 -4.43 -12.16
C CYS A 12 4.69 -3.15 -12.23
N MET A 13 5.24 -2.07 -11.67
CA MET A 13 4.58 -0.77 -11.59
C MET A 13 4.41 -0.15 -12.99
N GLU A 14 5.41 -0.30 -13.86
CA GLU A 14 5.41 0.25 -15.22
C GLU A 14 4.33 -0.39 -16.09
N VAL A 15 4.19 -1.72 -16.02
CA VAL A 15 3.13 -2.43 -16.77
C VAL A 15 1.75 -2.05 -16.24
N PHE A 16 1.60 -1.90 -14.92
CA PHE A 16 0.34 -1.45 -14.32
C PHE A 16 0.00 -0.01 -14.74
N ASP A 17 0.98 0.89 -14.74
CA ASP A 17 0.83 2.29 -15.15
C ASP A 17 0.40 2.44 -16.62
N ALA A 18 0.85 1.52 -17.48
CA ALA A 18 0.48 1.48 -18.89
C ALA A 18 -0.97 1.01 -19.14
N GLN A 19 -1.63 0.45 -18.13
CA GLN A 19 -3.04 0.04 -18.25
C GLN A 19 -3.96 1.26 -18.27
N ASP A 20 -5.14 1.08 -18.86
CA ASP A 20 -6.15 2.12 -18.88
C ASP A 20 -6.59 2.51 -17.45
N LYS A 21 -7.12 3.72 -17.32
CA LYS A 21 -7.48 4.28 -16.02
C LYS A 21 -8.57 3.46 -15.33
N ASP A 22 -9.51 2.91 -16.11
CA ASP A 22 -10.65 2.16 -15.57
C ASP A 22 -10.18 0.82 -14.98
N TYR A 23 -9.25 0.14 -15.65
CA TYR A 23 -8.59 -1.05 -15.13
C TYR A 23 -7.84 -0.75 -13.82
N ARG A 24 -7.02 0.30 -13.80
CA ARG A 24 -6.27 0.68 -12.58
C ARG A 24 -7.20 1.03 -11.42
N LEU A 25 -8.31 1.72 -11.68
CA LEU A 25 -9.33 2.00 -10.69
C LEU A 25 -10.12 0.75 -10.27
N SER A 26 -10.29 -0.24 -11.14
CA SER A 26 -10.90 -1.52 -10.75
C SER A 26 -10.05 -2.27 -9.72
N VAL A 27 -8.72 -2.13 -9.80
CA VAL A 27 -7.74 -2.71 -8.88
C VAL A 27 -7.62 -1.88 -7.61
N ILE A 28 -7.50 -0.55 -7.73
CA ILE A 28 -7.33 0.41 -6.62
C ILE A 28 -8.48 1.45 -6.67
N PRO A 29 -9.68 1.10 -6.17
CA PRO A 29 -10.87 1.93 -6.29
C PRO A 29 -10.90 3.10 -5.30
N ASP A 30 -11.78 4.07 -5.57
CA ASP A 30 -12.16 5.10 -4.60
C ASP A 30 -12.90 4.48 -3.39
N GLY A 31 -12.90 5.20 -2.27
CA GLY A 31 -13.69 4.88 -1.08
C GLY A 31 -13.09 3.82 -0.15
N ILE A 32 -11.97 3.20 -0.51
CA ILE A 32 -11.31 2.16 0.30
C ILE A 32 -9.86 2.59 0.60
N PRO A 33 -9.46 2.67 1.89
CA PRO A 33 -8.07 2.93 2.23
C PRO A 33 -7.17 1.78 1.76
N THR A 34 -6.00 2.15 1.25
CA THR A 34 -5.04 1.23 0.60
C THR A 34 -3.71 1.36 1.30
N MET A 35 -3.15 0.24 1.74
CA MET A 35 -1.84 0.18 2.39
C MET A 35 -0.92 -0.71 1.54
N SER A 36 0.26 -0.22 1.16
CA SER A 36 1.28 -1.07 0.51
C SER A 36 2.11 -1.83 1.55
N VAL A 37 2.63 -2.99 1.15
CA VAL A 37 3.52 -3.82 1.96
C VAL A 37 4.65 -4.33 1.09
N GLU A 38 5.87 -3.87 1.33
CA GLU A 38 7.08 -4.32 0.63
C GLU A 38 8.30 -4.16 1.53
N VAL A 39 9.18 -5.17 1.61
CA VAL A 39 10.33 -5.15 2.52
C VAL A 39 11.52 -4.35 1.94
N MET A 40 11.23 -3.17 1.40
CA MET A 40 12.17 -2.22 0.77
C MET A 40 11.70 -0.77 0.96
N SER A 41 12.29 0.18 0.24
CA SER A 41 11.94 1.60 0.30
C SER A 41 10.44 1.82 0.03
N THR A 42 9.83 2.75 0.76
CA THR A 42 8.44 3.16 0.49
C THR A 42 8.32 4.15 -0.66
N LEU A 43 9.44 4.66 -1.20
CA LEU A 43 9.44 5.64 -2.28
C LEU A 43 8.73 5.10 -3.53
N GLY A 44 7.78 5.86 -4.06
CA GLY A 44 6.99 5.51 -5.25
C GLY A 44 5.64 4.86 -4.92
N TRP A 45 5.51 4.23 -3.74
CA TRP A 45 4.27 3.57 -3.33
C TRP A 45 3.12 4.55 -3.05
N GLU A 46 3.40 5.83 -2.82
CA GLU A 46 2.39 6.89 -2.72
C GLU A 46 1.55 7.03 -4.00
N LYS A 47 2.05 6.55 -5.14
CA LYS A 47 1.29 6.50 -6.39
C LYS A 47 0.12 5.51 -6.34
N TYR A 48 0.20 4.49 -5.50
CA TYR A 48 -0.71 3.33 -5.48
C TYR A 48 -1.39 3.09 -4.13
N SER A 49 -0.94 3.78 -3.07
CA SER A 49 -1.40 3.53 -1.71
C SER A 49 -1.48 4.82 -0.91
N HIS A 50 -2.37 4.82 0.09
CA HIS A 50 -2.54 5.93 1.02
C HIS A 50 -1.47 5.87 2.13
N GLU A 51 -1.16 4.66 2.61
CA GLU A 51 -0.15 4.39 3.63
C GLU A 51 0.84 3.33 3.13
N GLN A 52 2.10 3.40 3.58
CA GLN A 52 3.15 2.49 3.12
C GLN A 52 3.82 1.79 4.30
N PHE A 53 3.80 0.46 4.29
CA PHE A 53 4.62 -0.34 5.19
C PHE A 53 5.82 -0.91 4.45
N GLY A 54 6.96 -0.22 4.59
CA GLY A 54 8.25 -0.66 4.07
C GLY A 54 9.40 -0.52 5.05
N LEU A 55 10.63 -0.69 4.55
CA LEU A 55 11.87 -0.68 5.31
C LEU A 55 12.77 0.48 4.84
N ASN A 56 12.58 1.66 5.45
CA ASN A 56 13.34 2.88 5.12
C ASN A 56 14.65 3.02 5.92
N ARG A 57 15.32 1.90 6.16
CA ARG A 57 16.61 1.81 6.86
C ARG A 57 17.38 0.61 6.33
N PHE A 58 18.68 0.57 6.59
CA PHE A 58 19.45 -0.65 6.34
C PHE A 58 18.94 -1.83 7.16
N GLY A 59 19.17 -3.02 6.61
CA GLY A 59 18.79 -4.29 7.21
C GLY A 59 19.62 -4.67 8.44
N ALA A 60 19.58 -5.95 8.78
CA ALA A 60 20.35 -6.53 9.86
C ALA A 60 20.84 -7.93 9.45
N SER A 61 22.02 -8.32 9.95
CA SER A 61 22.51 -9.69 9.81
C SER A 61 21.78 -10.60 10.81
N GLY A 62 21.27 -11.74 10.34
CA GLY A 62 20.54 -12.71 11.13
C GLY A 62 19.65 -13.61 10.28
N ALA A 63 19.03 -14.62 10.91
CA ALA A 63 18.07 -15.48 10.23
C ALA A 63 16.84 -14.66 9.80
N TYR A 64 16.31 -14.92 8.59
CA TYR A 64 15.28 -14.06 8.00
C TYR A 64 14.02 -13.93 8.88
N LYS A 65 13.62 -15.00 9.58
CA LYS A 65 12.45 -14.98 10.49
C LYS A 65 12.65 -14.01 11.65
N ASP A 66 13.84 -13.96 12.23
CA ASP A 66 14.16 -13.06 13.34
C ASP A 66 14.25 -11.61 12.85
N VAL A 67 14.84 -11.40 11.67
CA VAL A 67 14.92 -10.08 11.03
C VAL A 67 13.52 -9.55 10.70
N TYR A 68 12.65 -10.38 10.12
CA TYR A 68 11.27 -10.01 9.80
C TYR A 68 10.46 -9.73 11.05
N LYS A 69 10.60 -10.57 12.10
CA LYS A 69 9.96 -10.33 13.40
C LYS A 69 10.43 -9.01 14.02
N LYS A 70 11.72 -8.72 13.99
CA LYS A 70 12.32 -7.48 14.51
C LYS A 70 11.77 -6.23 13.80
N PHE A 71 11.53 -6.32 12.50
CA PHE A 71 10.96 -5.21 11.71
C PHE A 71 9.45 -5.30 11.54
N GLU A 72 8.80 -6.21 12.26
CA GLU A 72 7.34 -6.41 12.29
C GLU A 72 6.71 -6.74 10.92
N PHE A 73 7.50 -7.30 9.98
CA PHE A 73 6.99 -7.92 8.76
C PHE A 73 6.44 -9.32 9.06
N THR A 74 5.44 -9.36 9.94
CA THR A 74 4.69 -10.57 10.31
C THR A 74 3.21 -10.35 10.03
N PRO A 75 2.38 -11.42 9.97
CA PRO A 75 0.94 -11.27 9.79
C PRO A 75 0.31 -10.30 10.81
N GLU A 76 0.75 -10.34 12.07
CA GLU A 76 0.24 -9.49 13.15
C GLU A 76 0.68 -8.03 12.97
N GLY A 77 1.93 -7.80 12.59
CA GLY A 77 2.47 -6.47 12.34
C GLY A 77 1.79 -5.77 11.16
N ILE A 78 1.49 -6.52 10.09
CA ILE A 78 0.72 -6.05 8.94
C ILE A 78 -0.73 -5.77 9.34
N ALA A 79 -1.40 -6.71 10.02
CA ALA A 79 -2.79 -6.54 10.45
C ALA A 79 -2.98 -5.34 11.41
N SER A 80 -2.03 -5.12 12.32
CA SER A 80 -2.02 -3.98 13.24
C SER A 80 -1.95 -2.64 12.50
N ARG A 81 -1.06 -2.53 11.50
CA ARG A 81 -0.94 -1.33 10.65
C ARG A 81 -2.17 -1.13 9.78
N ALA A 82 -2.68 -2.20 9.16
CA ALA A 82 -3.91 -2.13 8.36
C ALA A 82 -5.11 -1.60 9.18
N LYS A 83 -5.26 -2.05 10.43
CA LYS A 83 -6.29 -1.51 11.34
C LYS A 83 -6.08 -0.02 11.61
N LYS A 84 -4.84 0.41 11.88
CA LYS A 84 -4.53 1.84 12.07
C LYS A 84 -4.88 2.66 10.82
N THR A 85 -4.58 2.15 9.63
CA THR A 85 -4.95 2.81 8.36
C THR A 85 -6.47 2.95 8.23
N VAL A 86 -7.24 1.90 8.51
CA VAL A 86 -8.72 1.97 8.49
C VAL A 86 -9.23 2.98 9.51
N ASP A 87 -8.72 2.96 10.74
CA ASP A 87 -9.12 3.88 11.80
C ASP A 87 -8.76 5.34 11.48
N PHE A 88 -7.63 5.58 10.80
CA PHE A 88 -7.17 6.90 10.38
C PHE A 88 -8.07 7.52 9.30
N TYR A 89 -8.53 6.73 8.33
CA TYR A 89 -9.35 7.21 7.21
C TYR A 89 -10.87 7.11 7.45
N LYS A 90 -11.33 6.62 8.60
CA LYS A 90 -12.76 6.32 8.86
C LYS A 90 -13.72 7.50 8.61
N ASP A 91 -13.25 8.73 8.84
CA ASP A 91 -14.05 9.96 8.74
C ASP A 91 -13.78 10.73 7.44
N VAL A 92 -12.89 10.25 6.56
CA VAL A 92 -12.53 10.92 5.31
C VAL A 92 -13.52 10.53 4.21
N LYS A 93 -14.40 11.47 3.82
CA LYS A 93 -15.41 11.27 2.78
C LYS A 93 -15.50 12.50 1.86
N PRO A 94 -15.21 12.40 0.54
CA PRO A 94 -14.83 11.18 -0.18
C PRO A 94 -13.34 10.85 -0.02
N LEU A 95 -13.02 9.57 0.27
CA LEU A 95 -11.67 9.05 0.13
C LEU A 95 -11.41 8.73 -1.34
N ARG A 96 -10.46 9.42 -1.96
CA ARG A 96 -10.13 9.24 -3.37
C ARG A 96 -8.96 8.27 -3.53
N SER A 97 -9.06 7.40 -4.54
CA SER A 97 -8.01 6.49 -4.97
C SER A 97 -6.71 7.24 -5.24
N PRO A 98 -5.55 6.68 -4.82
CA PRO A 98 -4.23 7.19 -5.21
C PRO A 98 -3.98 7.17 -6.71
N ILE A 99 -4.84 6.55 -7.54
CA ILE A 99 -4.75 6.63 -9.01
C ILE A 99 -5.23 7.99 -9.54
N ASN A 100 -6.12 8.67 -8.81
CA ASN A 100 -6.65 9.95 -9.24
C ASN A 100 -5.58 11.06 -9.11
N ARG A 101 -5.46 11.89 -10.15
CA ARG A 101 -4.54 13.03 -10.22
C ARG A 101 -5.31 14.30 -10.57
N ALA A 102 -4.85 15.44 -10.05
CA ALA A 102 -5.47 16.74 -10.33
C ALA A 102 -5.26 17.20 -11.78
N PHE A 103 -4.17 16.76 -12.40
CA PHE A 103 -3.84 17.01 -13.80
C PHE A 103 -3.34 15.72 -14.43
N LEU A 104 -3.54 15.58 -15.73
CA LEU A 104 -2.87 14.57 -16.53
C LEU A 104 -1.49 15.11 -16.91
N GLN A 105 -0.44 14.30 -16.74
CA GLN A 105 0.82 14.61 -17.39
C GLN A 105 0.60 14.44 -18.90
N LEU A 106 0.62 15.57 -19.60
CA LEU A 106 0.79 15.57 -21.05
C LEU A 106 2.23 15.10 -21.28
N ILE A 107 2.39 14.02 -22.04
CA ILE A 107 3.71 13.57 -22.51
C ILE A 107 4.36 14.73 -23.28
#